data_AF-A0A7J3DN49-F1
#
_entry.id   AF-A0A7J3DN49-F1
#
_cell.length_a   1.000
_cell.length_b   1.000
_cell.length_c   1.000
_cell.angle_alpha   90.00
_cell.angle_beta   90.00
_cell.angle_gamma   90.00
#
_symmetry.space_group_name_H-M   'P 1'
#
loop_
_entity.id
_entity.type
_entity.pdbx_description
1 polymer ?
#
loop_
_entity_poly.entity_id
_entity_poly.type
_entity_poly.pdbx_seq_one_letter_code
_entity_poly.pdbx_strand_id
1 'polypeptide(L)' 'MKFEFKGKIKIKGEWRPFTRVVEASTENFAREKLLSLFGSEHGIKRRLVQIDSITRIKE' A
#
# COMPACT_ATOMS: atom_id res chain seq x y z
N MET A 1 10.67 9.74 -5.44
CA MET A 1 11.33 8.56 -4.82
C MET A 1 10.35 7.39 -4.91
N LYS A 2 10.83 6.16 -5.08
CA LYS A 2 9.99 4.96 -5.11
C LYS A 2 9.97 4.33 -3.72
N PHE A 3 8.79 3.96 -3.24
CA PHE A 3 8.59 3.25 -1.99
C PHE A 3 7.84 1.95 -2.27
N GLU A 4 8.44 0.82 -1.94
CA GLU A 4 7.83 -0.49 -1.99
C GLU A 4 7.14 -0.80 -0.67
N PHE A 5 5.85 -1.11 -0.77
CA PHE A 5 5.02 -1.53 0.34
C PHE A 5 4.75 -3.02 0.22
N LYS A 6 5.02 -3.75 1.30
CA LYS A 6 4.66 -5.16 1.47
C LYS A 6 3.70 -5.29 2.63
N GLY A 7 2.68 -6.11 2.44
CA GLY A 7 1.67 -6.31 3.47
C GLY A 7 0.58 -7.25 2.98
N LYS A 8 -0.60 -7.13 3.58
CA LYS A 8 -1.78 -7.93 3.25
C LYS A 8 -3.03 -7.07 3.21
N ILE A 9 -3.91 -7.38 2.26
CA ILE A 9 -5.23 -6.78 2.11
C ILE A 9 -6.31 -7.83 2.32
N LYS A 10 -7.42 -7.45 2.94
CA LYS A 10 -8.56 -8.34 3.11
C LYS A 10 -9.56 -8.15 1.99
N ILE A 11 -9.64 -9.14 1.09
CA ILE A 11 -10.56 -9.17 -0.05
C ILE A 11 -11.52 -10.34 0.14
N LYS A 12 -12.83 -10.09 0.07
CA LYS A 12 -13.88 -11.14 0.19
C LYS A 12 -13.72 -12.05 1.42
N GLY A 13 -13.17 -11.54 2.52
CA GLY A 13 -12.96 -12.31 3.76
C GLY A 13 -11.58 -12.92 3.91
N GLU A 14 -10.78 -12.98 2.85
CA GLU A 14 -9.44 -13.58 2.86
C GLU A 14 -8.35 -12.52 2.91
N TRP A 15 -7.31 -12.78 3.72
CA TRP A 15 -6.09 -11.96 3.70
C TRP A 15 -5.20 -12.41 2.56
N ARG A 16 -4.92 -11.50 1.62
CA ARG A 16 -4.03 -11.74 0.49
C ARG A 16 -2.81 -10.84 0.59
N PRO A 17 -1.59 -11.38 0.40
CA PRO A 17 -0.40 -10.56 0.39
C PRO A 17 -0.42 -9.60 -0.81
N PHE A 18 0.14 -8.42 -0.64
CA PHE A 18 0.35 -7.46 -1.72
C PHE A 18 1.78 -6.93 -1.68
N THR A 19 2.29 -6.58 -2.86
CA THR A 19 3.50 -5.78 -3.03
C THR A 19 3.18 -4.67 -4.01
N ARG A 20 3.40 -3.42 -3.61
CA ARG A 20 3.09 -2.27 -4.45
C ARG A 20 4.17 -1.21 -4.31
N VAL A 21 4.70 -0.74 -5.44
CA VAL A 21 5.64 0.38 -5.47
C VAL A 21 4.86 1.67 -5.73
N VAL A 22 5.05 2.69 -4.90
CA VAL A 22 4.40 4.00 -5.03
C VAL A 22 5.46 5.08 -5.12
N GLU A 23 5.29 5.97 -6.09
CA GLU A 23 6.14 7.16 -6.23
C GLU A 23 5.60 8.32 -5.41
N ALA A 24 6.46 8.82 -4.53
CA ALA A 24 6.17 9.90 -3.61
C ALA A 24 7.44 10.67 -3.20
N SER A 25 7.23 11.83 -2.59
CA SER A 25 8.30 12.69 -2.06
C SER A 25 8.73 12.27 -0.65
N THR A 26 7.82 11.70 0.14
CA THR A 26 8.06 11.26 1.53
C THR A 26 7.35 9.94 1.82
N GLU A 27 7.80 9.21 2.85
CA GLU A 27 7.18 7.94 3.26
C GLU A 27 5.72 8.11 3.69
N ASN A 28 5.42 9.15 4.47
CA ASN A 28 4.05 9.46 4.89
C ASN A 28 3.12 9.68 3.69
N PHE A 29 3.57 10.46 2.69
CA PHE A 29 2.80 10.68 1.48
C PHE A 29 2.66 9.41 0.63
N ALA A 30 3.70 8.59 0.57
CA ALA A 30 3.68 7.29 -0.11
C ALA A 30 2.61 6.36 0.48
N ARG A 31 2.52 6.31 1.82
CA ARG A 31 1.52 5.51 2.54
C ARG A 31 0.11 6.01 2.28
N GLU A 32 -0.10 7.32 2.35
CA GLU A 32 -1.42 7.89 2.09
C GLU A 32 -1.86 7.65 0.64
N LYS A 33 -0.97 7.85 -0.32
CA LYS A 33 -1.19 7.59 -1.74
C LYS A 33 -1.51 6.12 -2.00
N LEU A 34 -0.79 5.19 -1.37
CA LEU A 34 -1.10 3.76 -1.42
C LEU A 34 -2.53 3.45 -0.95
N LEU A 35 -2.93 4.00 0.21
CA LEU A 35 -4.28 3.78 0.75
C LEU A 35 -5.37 4.38 -0.14
N SER A 36 -5.12 5.54 -0.74
CA SER A 36 -6.03 6.17 -1.70
C SER A 36 -6.17 5.36 -2.99
N LEU A 37 -5.08 4.80 -3.51
CA LEU A 37 -5.10 3.90 -4.68
C LEU A 37 -5.92 2.64 -4.38
N PHE A 38 -5.69 1.97 -3.25
CA PHE A 38 -6.49 0.81 -2.84
C PHE A 38 -7.98 1.12 -2.67
N GLY A 39 -8.31 2.32 -2.16
CA GLY A 39 -9.68 2.77 -2.05
C GLY A 39 -10.33 3.04 -3.41
N SER A 40 -9.61 3.72 -4.31
CA SER A 40 -10.14 4.16 -5.61
C SER A 40 -10.22 3.03 -6.65
N GLU A 41 -9.21 2.17 -6.72
CA GLU A 41 -9.12 1.12 -7.75
C GLU A 41 -9.87 -0.15 -7.35
N HIS A 42 -9.88 -0.47 -6.05
CA HIS A 42 -10.37 -1.76 -5.55
C HIS A 42 -11.47 -1.64 -4.50
N GLY A 43 -11.88 -0.42 -4.12
CA GLY A 43 -12.90 -0.21 -3.09
C GLY A 43 -12.49 -0.72 -1.71
N ILE A 44 -11.19 -0.87 -1.45
CA ILE A 44 -10.69 -1.47 -0.21
C ILE A 44 -10.69 -0.43 0.90
N LYS A 45 -11.41 -0.70 1.98
CA LYS A 45 -11.44 0.17 3.16
C LYS A 45 -10.07 0.17 3.85
N ARG A 46 -9.62 1.32 4.36
CA ARG A 46 -8.32 1.50 5.05
C ARG A 46 -8.07 0.46 6.16
N ARG A 47 -9.11 0.10 6.92
CA ARG A 47 -9.05 -0.93 7.98
C ARG A 47 -8.76 -2.35 7.48
N LEU A 48 -8.89 -2.59 6.18
CA LEU A 48 -8.66 -3.88 5.51
C LEU A 48 -7.27 -3.94 4.86
N VAL A 49 -6.44 -2.91 5.04
CA VAL A 49 -5.07 -2.87 4.53
C VAL A 49 -4.13 -2.93 5.74
N GLN A 50 -3.26 -3.95 5.76
CA GLN A 50 -2.20 -4.09 6.75
C GLN A 50 -0.86 -4.00 6.03
N ILE A 51 -0.03 -3.05 6.44
CA ILE A 51 1.31 -2.84 5.89
C ILE A 51 2.29 -3.47 6.86
N ASP A 52 3.07 -4.44 6.40
CA ASP A 52 4.08 -5.14 7.19
C ASP A 52 5.47 -4.52 7.03
N SER A 53 5.79 -3.98 5.85
CA SER A 53 7.09 -3.34 5.62
C SER A 53 7.02 -2.26 4.53
N ILE A 54 7.84 -1.24 4.71
CA ILE A 54 8.02 -0.14 3.77
C ILE A 54 9.51 -0.06 3.43
N THR A 55 9.85 -0.18 2.16
CA THR A 55 11.23 -0.12 1.68
C THR A 55 11.38 1.02 0.69
N ARG A 56 12.30 1.94 0.93
CA ARG A 56 12.64 2.96 -0.05
C ARG A 56 13.52 2.34 -1.14
N ILE A 57 13.02 2.31 -2.36
CA ILE A 57 13.80 1.91 -3.53
C ILE A 57 14.50 3.16 -4.07
N LYS A 58 15.81 3.23 -3.87
CA LYS A 58 16.68 4.14 -4.61
C LYS A 58 17.09 3.40 -5.87
N GLU A 59 16.74 3.96 -7.02
CA GLU A 59 17.37 3.63 -8.29
C GLU A 59 18.72 4.36 -8.35
#